data_AF-A0A7R8VRH6-F1
#
_entry.id   AF-A0A7R8VRH6-F1
#
_cell.length_a   1.000
_cell.length_b   1.000
_cell.length_c   1.000
_cell.angle_alpha   90.00
_cell.angle_beta   90.00
_cell.angle_gamma   90.00
#
_symmetry.space_group_name_H-M   'P 1'
#
loop_
_entity.id
_entity.type
_entity.pdbx_description
1 polymer ?
#
loop_
_entity_poly.entity_id
_entity_poly.type
_entity_poly.pdbx_seq_one_letter_code
_entity_poly.pdbx_strand_id
1 'polypeptide(L)'
;MRRDYVDYRRFCETVEEAVTQACLERAPLIVPLQHIPTRDTDRNFLNFEERQLVSVGLQKLVSAMTTKRTGDLLPLFQDHDRAKCGTVPKGSLLQVLSIGGLQDALSGREIEVVAKCFALERGLRDEFNYREFCKAVDLLQVIVKRKPF
;
A
#
# COMPACT_ATOMS: atom_id res chain seq x y z
N MET A 1 10.51 -39.33 -11.92
CA MET A 1 10.96 -38.12 -12.64
C MET A 1 12.21 -38.48 -13.41
N ARG A 2 12.26 -38.23 -14.73
CA ARG A 2 13.50 -38.38 -15.50
C ARG A 2 14.40 -37.18 -15.18
N ARG A 3 15.69 -37.40 -14.92
CA ARG A 3 16.68 -36.31 -14.87
C ARG A 3 16.68 -35.60 -16.23
N ASP A 4 16.78 -34.27 -16.19
CA ASP A 4 16.85 -33.37 -17.35
C ASP A 4 15.55 -33.14 -18.15
N TYR A 5 14.39 -33.56 -17.62
CA TYR A 5 13.09 -33.28 -18.23
C TYR A 5 12.17 -32.55 -17.23
N VAL A 6 11.46 -31.54 -17.74
CA VAL A 6 10.37 -30.88 -17.00
C VAL A 6 9.09 -31.67 -17.22
N ASP A 7 8.40 -31.99 -16.12
CA ASP A 7 7.02 -32.47 -16.19
C ASP A 7 6.12 -31.30 -16.57
N TYR A 8 5.93 -31.12 -17.89
CA TYR A 8 5.22 -29.98 -18.45
C TYR A 8 3.80 -29.85 -17.91
N ARG A 9 3.11 -30.99 -17.74
CA ARG A 9 1.75 -31.00 -17.22
C ARG A 9 1.71 -30.47 -15.79
N ARG A 10 2.56 -31.01 -14.92
CA ARG A 10 2.64 -30.55 -13.53
C ARG A 10 3.07 -29.09 -13.43
N PHE A 11 3.98 -28.64 -14.31
CA PHE A 11 4.37 -27.24 -14.39
C PHE A 11 3.18 -26.34 -14.74
N CYS A 12 2.43 -26.67 -15.79
CA CYS A 12 1.25 -25.92 -16.19
C CYS A 12 0.19 -25.87 -15.08
N GLU A 13 -0.12 -27.01 -14.46
CA GLU A 13 -1.05 -27.08 -13.32
C GLU A 13 -0.59 -26.16 -12.17
N THR A 14 0.71 -26.15 -11.86
CA THR A 14 1.27 -25.29 -10.79
C THR A 14 1.17 -23.79 -11.11
N VAL A 15 1.41 -23.40 -12.37
CA VAL A 15 1.32 -21.99 -12.80
C VAL A 15 -0.13 -21.52 -12.81
N GLU A 16 -1.04 -22.38 -13.24
CA GLU A 16 -2.48 -22.07 -13.29
C GLU A 16 -3.08 -21.93 -11.89
N GLU A 17 -2.68 -22.76 -10.92
CA GLU A 17 -3.07 -22.65 -9.50
C GLU A 17 -2.72 -21.29 -8.85
N ALA A 18 -1.73 -20.56 -9.39
CA ALA A 18 -1.39 -19.23 -8.87
C ALA A 18 -2.50 -18.20 -9.13
N VAL A 19 -3.33 -18.40 -10.16
CA VAL A 19 -4.35 -17.45 -10.63
C VAL A 19 -5.76 -18.02 -10.61
N THR A 20 -5.93 -19.34 -10.69
CA THR A 20 -7.24 -19.99 -10.73
C THR A 20 -7.33 -21.15 -9.76
N GLN A 21 -8.55 -21.47 -9.34
CA GLN A 21 -8.83 -22.66 -8.57
C GLN A 21 -9.39 -23.73 -9.51
N ALA A 22 -8.67 -24.84 -9.65
CA ALA A 22 -9.06 -25.93 -10.53
C ALA A 22 -10.26 -26.73 -9.98
N CYS A 23 -10.90 -27.50 -10.87
CA CYS A 23 -11.96 -28.47 -10.55
C CYS A 23 -13.23 -27.91 -9.89
N LEU A 24 -13.55 -26.63 -10.07
CA LEU A 24 -14.79 -26.03 -9.56
C LEU A 24 -16.04 -26.70 -10.15
N GLU A 25 -15.95 -27.23 -11.38
CA GLU A 25 -17.03 -27.99 -12.03
C GLU A 25 -17.39 -29.29 -11.29
N ARG A 26 -16.49 -29.80 -10.44
CA ARG A 26 -16.70 -31.01 -9.62
C ARG A 26 -17.12 -30.70 -8.19
N ALA A 27 -17.16 -29.42 -7.81
CA ALA A 27 -17.47 -28.98 -6.46
C ALA A 27 -18.29 -27.66 -6.48
N PRO A 28 -19.57 -27.70 -6.90
CA PRO A 28 -20.38 -26.51 -7.14
C PRO A 28 -20.68 -25.67 -5.89
N LEU A 29 -20.43 -26.20 -4.69
CA LEU A 29 -20.59 -25.48 -3.42
C LEU A 29 -19.33 -24.70 -3.00
N ILE A 30 -18.20 -24.89 -3.71
CA ILE A 30 -16.98 -24.13 -3.45
C ILE A 30 -17.13 -22.73 -4.04
N VAL A 31 -16.99 -21.71 -3.20
CA VAL A 31 -16.87 -20.31 -3.66
C VAL A 31 -15.41 -20.11 -4.09
N PRO A 32 -15.16 -19.77 -5.37
CA PRO A 32 -13.79 -19.57 -5.85
C PRO A 32 -13.13 -18.39 -5.14
N LEU A 33 -11.89 -18.59 -4.72
CA LEU A 33 -11.08 -17.49 -4.19
C LEU A 33 -10.72 -16.55 -5.33
N GLN A 34 -11.06 -15.27 -5.19
CA GLN A 34 -10.60 -14.25 -6.12
C GLN A 34 -9.07 -14.14 -6.00
N HIS A 35 -8.37 -14.30 -7.12
CA HIS A 35 -6.94 -13.99 -7.16
C HIS A 35 -6.76 -12.49 -6.92
N ILE A 36 -5.99 -12.14 -5.88
CA ILE A 36 -5.58 -10.77 -5.58
C ILE A 36 -4.07 -10.72 -5.83
N PRO A 37 -3.61 -10.07 -6.91
CA PRO A 37 -2.19 -10.00 -7.20
C PRO A 37 -1.46 -9.29 -6.06
N THR A 38 -0.36 -9.88 -5.62
CA THR A 38 0.53 -9.27 -4.63
C THR A 38 1.07 -7.97 -5.21
N ARG A 39 0.65 -6.83 -4.64
CA ARG A 39 1.22 -5.51 -4.97
C ARG A 39 2.55 -5.28 -4.25
N ASP A 40 2.91 -6.21 -3.36
CA ASP A 40 4.18 -6.15 -2.65
C ASP A 40 5.31 -6.49 -3.63
N THR A 41 6.25 -5.57 -3.75
CA THR A 41 7.52 -5.70 -4.46
C THR A 41 8.63 -5.66 -3.42
N ASP A 42 9.86 -5.97 -3.82
CA ASP A 42 11.03 -5.82 -2.93
C ASP A 42 11.16 -4.39 -2.35
N ARG A 43 10.57 -3.39 -3.02
CA ARG A 43 10.59 -1.97 -2.61
C ARG A 43 9.67 -1.64 -1.45
N ASN A 44 8.55 -2.35 -1.31
CA ASN A 44 7.52 -2.06 -0.29
C ASN A 44 7.36 -3.22 0.72
N PHE A 45 8.22 -4.24 0.67
CA PHE A 45 8.24 -5.31 1.66
C PHE A 45 8.50 -4.77 3.06
N LEU A 46 7.55 -4.95 3.97
CA LEU A 46 7.67 -4.57 5.37
C LEU A 46 7.86 -5.78 6.27
N ASN A 47 8.86 -5.70 7.17
CA ASN A 47 9.00 -6.65 8.27
C ASN A 47 7.95 -6.40 9.38
N PHE A 48 7.95 -7.24 10.42
CA PHE A 48 6.97 -7.13 11.50
C PHE A 48 7.02 -5.79 12.24
N GLU A 49 8.22 -5.31 12.60
CA GLU A 49 8.41 -4.03 13.29
C GLU A 49 7.96 -2.86 12.40
N GLU A 50 8.33 -2.89 11.12
CA GLU A 50 7.94 -1.89 10.12
C GLU A 50 6.42 -1.81 9.95
N ARG A 51 5.71 -2.95 9.92
CA ARG A 51 4.24 -2.96 9.86
C ARG A 51 3.60 -2.29 11.08
N GLN A 52 4.16 -2.52 12.27
CA GLN A 52 3.70 -1.84 13.49
C GLN A 52 3.96 -0.33 13.41
N LEU A 53 5.14 0.07 12.95
CA LEU A 53 5.50 1.49 12.78
C LEU A 53 4.58 2.20 11.77
N VAL A 54 4.24 1.56 10.64
CA VAL A 54 3.29 2.15 9.68
C VAL A 54 1.91 2.30 10.30
N SER A 55 1.43 1.27 11.01
CA SER A 55 0.13 1.31 11.66
C SER A 55 0.04 2.46 12.67
N VAL A 56 1.04 2.57 13.56
CA VAL A 56 1.14 3.64 14.56
C VAL A 56 1.31 5.00 13.88
N GLY A 57 2.16 5.10 12.86
CA GLY A 57 2.40 6.33 12.12
C GLY A 57 1.12 6.86 11.46
N LEU A 58 0.38 6.01 10.74
CA LEU A 58 -0.88 6.43 10.11
C LEU A 58 -1.94 6.83 11.15
N GLN A 59 -2.01 6.15 12.30
CA GLN A 59 -2.90 6.55 13.39
C GLN A 59 -2.53 7.90 13.99
N LYS A 60 -1.24 8.14 14.26
CA LYS A 60 -0.72 9.45 14.72
C LYS A 60 -1.03 10.55 13.73
N LEU A 61 -0.84 10.28 12.44
CA LEU A 61 -1.12 11.23 11.36
C LEU A 61 -2.60 11.63 11.36
N VAL A 62 -3.52 10.65 11.39
CA VAL A 62 -4.97 10.91 11.43
C VAL A 62 -5.37 11.68 12.69
N SER A 63 -4.80 11.34 13.84
CA SER A 63 -5.03 12.07 15.09
C SER A 63 -4.57 13.53 14.96
N ALA A 64 -3.36 13.75 14.45
CA ALA A 64 -2.81 15.08 14.23
C ALA A 64 -3.65 15.91 13.24
N MET A 65 -4.10 15.31 12.13
CA MET A 65 -5.01 15.95 11.17
C MET A 65 -6.30 16.40 11.84
N THR A 66 -6.86 15.57 12.72
CA THR A 66 -8.09 15.88 13.47
C THR A 66 -7.86 17.04 14.44
N THR A 67 -6.79 16.97 15.25
CA THR A 67 -6.48 17.99 16.26
C THR A 67 -6.11 19.34 15.63
N LYS A 68 -5.32 19.33 14.56
CA LYS A 68 -4.87 20.53 13.84
C LYS A 68 -5.90 21.04 12.82
N ARG A 69 -7.01 20.33 12.63
CA ARG A 69 -8.04 20.60 11.61
C ARG A 69 -7.43 20.73 10.21
N THR A 70 -6.42 19.90 9.92
CA THR A 70 -5.78 19.86 8.60
C THR A 70 -6.79 19.32 7.58
N GLY A 71 -6.85 19.96 6.42
CA GLY A 71 -7.69 19.52 5.30
C GLY A 71 -7.21 18.21 4.67
N ASP A 72 -7.86 17.84 3.57
CA ASP A 72 -7.46 16.69 2.75
C ASP A 72 -6.04 16.90 2.19
N LEU A 73 -5.23 15.84 2.21
CA LEU A 73 -3.87 15.83 1.66
C LEU A 73 -3.85 15.60 0.15
N LEU A 74 -4.93 15.04 -0.40
CA LEU A 74 -5.02 14.69 -1.82
C LEU A 74 -4.74 15.88 -2.76
N PRO A 75 -5.31 17.09 -2.54
CA PRO A 75 -5.02 18.25 -3.38
C PRO A 75 -3.54 18.65 -3.33
N LEU A 76 -2.93 18.60 -2.14
CA LEU A 76 -1.52 18.94 -1.97
C LEU A 76 -0.63 17.99 -2.79
N PHE A 77 -0.92 16.69 -2.77
CA PHE A 77 -0.19 15.74 -3.62
C PHE A 77 -0.43 15.96 -5.12
N GLN A 78 -1.65 16.33 -5.52
CA GLN A 78 -1.95 16.62 -6.92
C GLN A 78 -1.15 17.80 -7.47
N ASP A 79 -0.82 18.79 -6.64
CA ASP A 79 0.05 19.91 -7.03
C ASP A 79 1.49 19.47 -7.31
N HIS A 80 1.95 18.41 -6.64
CA HIS A 80 3.25 17.78 -6.88
C HIS A 80 3.24 16.80 -8.07
N ASP A 81 2.08 16.22 -8.42
CA ASP A 81 1.91 15.29 -9.54
C ASP A 81 1.45 15.99 -10.83
N ARG A 82 2.38 16.72 -11.46
CA ARG A 82 2.13 17.40 -12.74
C ARG A 82 1.65 16.45 -13.85
N ALA A 83 2.06 15.19 -13.80
CA ALA A 83 1.70 14.17 -14.78
C ALA A 83 0.33 13.52 -14.53
N LYS A 84 -0.30 13.81 -13.37
CA LYS A 84 -1.59 13.23 -12.92
C LYS A 84 -1.60 11.69 -12.93
N CYS A 85 -0.44 11.11 -12.67
CA CYS A 85 -0.18 9.68 -12.75
C CYS A 85 -0.49 8.91 -11.44
N GLY A 86 -0.77 9.61 -10.35
CA GLY A 86 -1.07 9.01 -9.05
C GLY A 86 0.15 8.70 -8.19
N THR A 87 1.34 9.16 -8.59
CA THR A 87 2.58 8.99 -7.84
C THR A 87 3.40 10.28 -7.82
N VAL A 88 4.21 10.45 -6.79
CA VAL A 88 5.15 11.57 -6.65
C VAL A 88 6.51 11.07 -6.18
N PRO A 89 7.62 11.81 -6.39
CA PRO A 89 8.92 11.42 -5.86
C PRO A 89 8.86 11.21 -4.35
N LYS A 90 9.62 10.23 -3.82
CA LYS A 90 9.59 9.87 -2.38
C LYS A 90 9.72 11.08 -1.43
N GLY A 91 10.55 12.06 -1.77
CA GLY A 91 10.75 13.27 -0.97
C GLY A 91 9.53 14.20 -0.88
N SER A 92 8.57 14.09 -1.80
CA SER A 92 7.34 14.90 -1.80
C SER A 92 6.43 14.57 -0.63
N LEU A 93 6.51 13.37 -0.03
CA LEU A 93 5.76 13.04 1.19
C LEU A 93 6.09 14.02 2.32
N LEU A 94 7.38 14.23 2.61
CA LEU A 94 7.80 15.14 3.68
C LEU A 94 7.39 16.59 3.37
N GLN A 95 7.49 17.01 2.11
CA GLN A 95 7.08 18.35 1.68
C GLN A 95 5.58 18.56 1.91
N VAL A 96 4.73 17.61 1.50
CA VAL A 96 3.28 17.67 1.70
C VAL A 96 2.91 17.66 3.18
N LEU A 97 3.56 16.81 3.98
CA LEU A 97 3.35 16.80 5.43
C LEU A 97 3.77 18.12 6.09
N SER A 98 4.83 18.76 5.61
CA SER A 98 5.27 20.07 6.09
C SER A 98 4.25 21.16 5.75
N ILE A 99 3.78 21.21 4.50
CA ILE A 99 2.74 22.15 4.04
C ILE A 99 1.44 21.97 4.84
N GLY A 100 1.05 20.73 5.12
CA GLY A 100 -0.12 20.41 5.94
C GLY A 100 0.07 20.65 7.45
N GLY A 101 1.26 21.07 7.89
CA GLY A 101 1.59 21.25 9.31
C GLY A 101 1.63 19.95 10.11
N LEU A 102 1.86 18.81 9.46
CA LEU A 102 1.81 17.46 10.01
C LEU A 102 3.19 16.81 10.20
N GLN A 103 4.27 17.42 9.68
CA GLN A 103 5.62 16.87 9.76
C GLN A 103 6.05 16.48 11.19
N ASP A 104 5.68 17.28 12.19
CA ASP A 104 6.08 17.05 13.59
C ASP A 104 5.26 15.95 14.28
N ALA A 105 4.23 15.41 13.62
CA ALA A 105 3.41 14.33 14.17
C ALA A 105 4.08 12.95 14.06
N LEU A 106 5.10 12.84 13.20
CA LEU A 106 5.77 11.60 12.85
C LEU A 106 7.27 11.75 13.09
N SER A 107 7.90 10.72 13.63
CA SER A 107 9.36 10.63 13.64
C SER A 107 9.91 10.40 12.23
N GLY A 108 11.17 10.75 11.99
CA GLY A 108 11.82 10.49 10.70
C GLY A 108 11.74 9.01 10.28
N ARG A 109 11.92 8.09 11.24
CA ARG A 109 11.78 6.65 11.00
C ARG A 109 10.36 6.26 10.58
N GLU A 110 9.33 6.83 11.20
CA GLU A 110 7.93 6.57 10.80
C GLU A 110 7.66 7.09 9.39
N ILE A 111 8.15 8.29 9.04
CA ILE A 111 8.01 8.84 7.68
C ILE A 111 8.68 7.93 6.65
N GLU A 112 9.88 7.44 6.94
CA GLU A 112 10.61 6.54 6.04
C GLU A 112 9.89 5.22 5.81
N VAL A 113 9.37 4.59 6.86
CA VAL A 113 8.66 3.31 6.74
C VAL A 113 7.28 3.50 6.10
N VAL A 114 6.58 4.61 6.38
CA VAL A 114 5.35 4.97 5.64
C VAL A 114 5.67 5.18 4.16
N ALA A 115 6.73 5.91 3.83
CA ALA A 115 7.17 6.08 2.45
C ALA A 115 7.48 4.75 1.76
N LYS A 116 8.11 3.81 2.49
CA LYS A 116 8.39 2.44 2.03
C LYS A 116 7.09 1.64 1.80
N CYS A 117 6.12 1.72 2.70
CA CYS A 117 4.84 1.02 2.61
C CYS A 117 4.07 1.35 1.32
N PHE A 118 4.11 2.61 0.90
CA PHE A 118 3.44 3.09 -0.31
C PHE A 118 4.42 3.31 -1.46
N ALA A 119 5.62 2.72 -1.40
CA ALA A 119 6.59 2.79 -2.47
C ALA A 119 6.08 2.03 -3.69
N LEU A 120 6.29 2.63 -4.86
CA LEU A 120 6.01 2.03 -6.16
C LEU A 120 7.20 2.24 -7.07
N GLU A 121 7.64 1.18 -7.72
CA GLU A 121 8.64 1.29 -8.78
C GLU A 121 7.95 1.75 -10.06
N ARG A 122 8.39 2.89 -10.61
CA ARG A 122 7.94 3.38 -11.90
C ARG A 122 9.15 3.63 -12.80
N GLY A 123 9.39 2.69 -13.72
CA GLY A 123 10.66 2.62 -14.42
C GLY A 123 11.77 2.24 -13.43
N LEU A 124 12.86 3.00 -13.37
CA LEU A 124 13.99 2.76 -12.45
C LEU A 124 14.00 3.75 -11.26
N ARG A 125 12.85 4.35 -10.93
CA ARG A 125 12.72 5.37 -9.88
C ARG A 125 11.77 4.90 -8.78
N ASP A 126 12.18 5.18 -7.55
CA ASP A 126 11.35 5.01 -6.37
C ASP A 126 10.35 6.18 -6.28
N GLU A 127 9.09 5.87 -6.51
CA GLU A 127 7.98 6.80 -6.41
C GLU A 127 7.12 6.45 -5.18
N PHE A 128 6.32 7.41 -4.74
CA PHE A 128 5.37 7.27 -3.64
C PHE A 128 3.94 7.32 -4.19
N ASN A 129 3.19 6.24 -3.98
CA ASN A 129 1.79 6.12 -4.39
C ASN A 129 0.89 6.88 -3.42
N TYR A 130 0.76 8.18 -3.64
CA TYR A 130 -0.04 9.04 -2.78
C TYR A 130 -1.54 8.72 -2.82
N ARG A 131 -2.05 8.11 -3.91
CA ARG A 131 -3.47 7.76 -4.01
C ARG A 131 -3.85 6.66 -3.03
N GLU A 132 -3.05 5.60 -2.96
CA GLU A 132 -3.27 4.52 -1.99
C GLU A 132 -3.01 5.01 -0.56
N PHE A 133 -2.03 5.90 -0.37
CA PHE A 133 -1.80 6.56 0.93
C PHE A 133 -3.01 7.39 1.40
N CYS A 134 -3.51 8.32 0.58
CA CYS A 134 -4.67 9.14 0.91
C CYS A 134 -5.90 8.27 1.18
N LYS A 135 -6.14 7.24 0.35
CA LYS A 135 -7.23 6.28 0.57
C LYS A 135 -7.11 5.56 1.92
N ALA A 136 -5.89 5.15 2.31
CA ALA A 136 -5.66 4.52 3.61
C ALA A 136 -5.93 5.50 4.76
N VAL A 137 -5.49 6.75 4.65
CA VAL A 137 -5.76 7.82 5.63
C VAL A 137 -7.26 8.08 5.75
N ASP A 138 -7.99 8.20 4.65
CA ASP A 138 -9.45 8.42 4.64
C ASP A 138 -10.20 7.27 5.29
N LEU A 139 -9.84 6.02 4.97
CA LEU A 139 -10.42 4.84 5.60
C LEU A 139 -10.19 4.84 7.12
N LEU A 140 -8.98 5.19 7.57
CA LEU A 140 -8.66 5.29 8.98
C LEU A 140 -9.43 6.42 9.67
N GLN A 141 -9.59 7.58 9.04
CA GLN A 141 -10.44 8.65 9.57
C GLN A 141 -11.89 8.19 9.76
N VAL A 142 -12.43 7.44 8.81
CA VAL A 142 -13.78 6.86 8.93
C VAL A 142 -13.85 5.85 10.07
N ILE A 143 -12.85 4.98 10.22
CA ILE A 143 -12.79 3.98 11.29
C ILE A 143 -12.72 4.65 12.67
N VAL A 144 -11.87 5.66 12.83
CA VAL A 144 -11.73 6.43 14.08
C VAL A 144 -13.04 7.14 14.44
N LYS A 145 -13.70 7.77 13.46
CA LYS A 145 -15.03 8.39 13.67
C LYS A 145 -16.11 7.39 14.08
N ARG A 146 -16.02 6.13 13.62
CA ARG A 146 -16.99 5.06 13.93
C ARG A 146 -16.74 4.35 15.26
N LYS A 147 -15.56 4.51 15.88
CA LYS A 147 -15.26 4.02 17.23
C LYS A 147 -15.15 5.19 18.22
N PRO A 148 -16.27 5.80 18.65
CA PRO A 148 -16.23 6.90 19.61
C PRO A 148 -15.96 6.49 21.07
N PHE A 149 -15.54 5.25 21.34
CA PHE A 149 -15.34 4.72 22.71
C PHE A 149 -14.10 3.84 22.81
#